data_AF-A0AA51RRD3-F1
#
_entry.id   AF-A0AA51RRD3-F1
#
_cell.length_a   1.000
_cell.length_b   1.000
_cell.length_c   1.000
_cell.angle_alpha   90.00
_cell.angle_beta   90.00
_cell.angle_gamma   90.00
#
_symmetry.space_group_name_H-M   'P 1'
#
loop_
_entity.id
_entity.type
_entity.pdbx_description
1 polymer ?
#
loop_
_entity_poly.entity_id
_entity_poly.type
_entity_poly.pdbx_seq_one_letter_code
_entity_poly.pdbx_strand_id
1 'polypeptide(L)'
;MEQASVEVQLQVWKELAISKQVLMQTAATALGLPEEYTTEELELALNKTIKLADNAEAEIKAAQAKAEQAIAEMQLKIEQAEKATKVALAEKEQALAEKDAAEQSMEANRSQTADELKKAKAQLADKQKEIKQITKVLADTPENVVKKMKALKKEKMDESKAKKAAEDLTKKLRKEKQTVETTVAEQKEILAKAVELIEDYRTLNKHANEQFDQLAELVEDKEKLAKVPAINDEIVELIEKSVDEKKDKK
;
A
#
# COMPACT_ATOMS: atom_id res chain seq x y z
N MET A 1 -38.49 139.42 -8.21
CA MET A 1 -38.40 138.11 -8.90
C MET A 1 -36.96 137.79 -9.28
N GLU A 2 -36.20 138.74 -9.85
CA GLU A 2 -34.82 138.51 -10.29
C GLU A 2 -33.79 138.44 -9.13
N GLN A 3 -33.92 139.29 -8.09
CA GLN A 3 -33.03 139.27 -6.92
C GLN A 3 -33.16 138.00 -6.05
N ALA A 4 -34.38 137.49 -5.84
CA ALA A 4 -34.60 136.25 -5.08
C ALA A 4 -34.02 135.01 -5.77
N SER A 5 -34.01 135.00 -7.11
CA SER A 5 -33.37 133.95 -7.92
C SER A 5 -31.84 133.97 -7.76
N VAL A 6 -31.23 135.16 -7.75
CA VAL A 6 -29.78 135.35 -7.53
C VAL A 6 -29.35 134.91 -6.13
N GLU A 7 -30.19 135.16 -5.12
CA GLU A 7 -29.92 134.81 -3.73
C GLU A 7 -29.99 133.29 -3.47
N VAL A 8 -30.96 132.61 -4.09
CA VAL A 8 -31.05 131.13 -4.10
C VAL A 8 -29.86 130.53 -4.85
N GLN A 9 -29.46 131.09 -6.00
CA GLN A 9 -28.25 130.65 -6.70
C GLN A 9 -27.02 130.78 -5.81
N LEU A 10 -26.82 131.92 -5.14
CA LEU A 10 -25.70 132.13 -4.20
C LEU A 10 -25.69 131.11 -3.05
N GLN A 11 -26.86 130.73 -2.52
CA GLN A 11 -26.95 129.67 -1.51
C GLN A 11 -26.51 128.31 -2.07
N VAL A 12 -26.97 127.95 -3.27
CA VAL A 12 -26.56 126.70 -3.93
C VAL A 12 -25.05 126.68 -4.19
N TRP A 13 -24.45 127.79 -4.63
CA TRP A 13 -22.99 127.90 -4.82
C TRP A 13 -22.23 127.77 -3.50
N LYS A 14 -22.76 128.32 -2.39
CA LYS A 14 -22.17 128.19 -1.06
C LYS A 14 -22.23 126.75 -0.55
N GLU A 15 -23.38 126.09 -0.65
CA GLU A 15 -23.53 124.69 -0.25
C GLU A 15 -22.66 123.76 -1.10
N LEU A 16 -22.58 124.00 -2.41
CA LEU A 16 -21.68 123.26 -3.29
C LEU A 16 -20.21 123.46 -2.91
N ALA A 17 -19.82 124.69 -2.58
CA ALA A 17 -18.46 124.99 -2.13
C ALA A 17 -18.12 124.30 -0.80
N ILE A 18 -19.04 124.34 0.18
CA ILE A 18 -18.90 123.65 1.47
C ILE A 18 -18.80 122.13 1.26
N SER A 19 -19.70 121.55 0.46
CA SER A 19 -19.67 120.12 0.15
C SER A 19 -18.36 119.70 -0.52
N LYS A 20 -17.85 120.51 -1.46
CA LYS A 20 -16.56 120.27 -2.10
C LYS A 20 -15.40 120.34 -1.10
N GLN A 21 -15.42 121.32 -0.20
CA GLN A 21 -14.38 121.47 0.82
C GLN A 21 -14.37 120.28 1.79
N VAL A 22 -15.54 119.84 2.26
CA VAL A 22 -15.69 118.66 3.12
C VAL A 22 -15.21 117.39 2.40
N LEU A 23 -15.56 117.22 1.12
CA LEU A 23 -15.09 116.09 0.31
C LEU A 23 -13.57 116.08 0.17
N MET A 24 -12.97 117.24 -0.17
CA MET A 24 -11.52 117.34 -0.31
C MET A 24 -10.80 117.08 1.02
N GLN A 25 -11.28 117.61 2.14
CA GLN A 25 -10.70 117.36 3.47
C GLN A 25 -10.81 115.89 3.89
N THR A 26 -11.95 115.25 3.61
CA THR A 26 -12.15 113.83 3.92
C THR A 26 -11.23 112.95 3.07
N ALA A 27 -11.10 113.25 1.78
CA ALA A 27 -10.18 112.55 0.88
C ALA A 27 -8.71 112.75 1.32
N ALA A 28 -8.32 113.97 1.65
CA ALA A 28 -6.98 114.28 2.15
C ALA A 28 -6.66 113.51 3.44
N THR A 29 -7.61 113.48 4.39
CA THR A 29 -7.48 112.72 5.64
C THR A 29 -7.34 111.21 5.38
N ALA A 30 -8.14 110.64 4.48
CA ALA A 30 -8.08 109.23 4.12
C ALA A 30 -6.76 108.84 3.42
N LEU A 31 -6.16 109.78 2.68
CA LEU A 31 -4.86 109.63 2.03
C LEU A 31 -3.68 109.94 2.95
N GLY A 32 -3.94 110.40 4.18
CA GLY A 32 -2.92 110.76 5.16
C GLY A 32 -2.18 112.07 4.85
N LEU A 33 -2.81 112.99 4.11
CA LEU A 33 -2.25 114.31 3.85
C LEU A 33 -2.41 115.25 5.07
N PRO A 34 -1.50 116.22 5.25
CA PRO A 34 -1.58 117.24 6.32
C PRO A 34 -2.81 118.17 6.17
N GLU A 35 -3.15 118.95 7.20
CA GLU A 35 -4.32 119.85 7.21
C GLU A 35 -4.27 120.95 6.12
N GLU A 36 -3.06 121.37 5.73
CA GLU A 36 -2.81 122.23 4.58
C GLU A 36 -2.16 121.42 3.46
N TYR A 37 -2.85 121.29 2.33
CA TYR A 37 -2.36 120.61 1.14
C TYR A 37 -2.73 121.39 -0.11
N THR A 38 -1.87 121.31 -1.11
CA THR A 38 -2.13 121.85 -2.44
C THR A 38 -3.01 120.89 -3.25
N THR A 39 -3.70 121.42 -4.25
CA THR A 39 -4.48 120.59 -5.19
C THR A 39 -3.60 119.55 -5.90
N GLU A 40 -2.35 119.90 -6.20
CA GLU A 40 -1.37 119.00 -6.82
C GLU A 40 -0.97 117.84 -5.89
N GLU A 41 -0.77 118.10 -4.59
CA GLU A 41 -0.47 117.06 -3.60
C GLU A 41 -1.65 116.09 -3.42
N LEU A 42 -2.89 116.61 -3.41
CA LEU A 42 -4.10 115.78 -3.36
C LEU A 42 -4.23 114.89 -4.60
N GLU A 43 -4.02 115.46 -5.80
CA GLU A 43 -4.06 114.72 -7.06
C GLU A 43 -2.97 113.65 -7.13
N LEU A 44 -1.75 113.97 -6.68
CA LEU A 44 -0.63 113.02 -6.64
C LEU A 44 -0.89 111.87 -5.66
N ALA A 45 -1.43 112.16 -4.47
CA ALA A 45 -1.79 111.14 -3.48
C ALA A 45 -2.93 110.24 -3.96
N LEU A 46 -3.96 110.80 -4.60
CA LEU A 46 -5.04 110.02 -5.23
C LEU A 46 -4.49 109.10 -6.31
N ASN A 47 -3.71 109.63 -7.25
CA ASN A 47 -3.10 108.86 -8.33
C ASN A 47 -2.17 107.75 -7.81
N LYS A 48 -1.40 108.03 -6.75
CA LYS A 48 -0.55 107.02 -6.11
C LYS A 48 -1.36 105.90 -5.49
N THR A 49 -2.47 106.23 -4.81
CA THR A 49 -3.32 105.25 -4.13
C THR A 49 -4.11 104.40 -5.13
N ILE A 50 -4.60 105.00 -6.23
CA ILE A 50 -5.20 104.28 -7.35
C ILE A 50 -4.20 103.27 -7.95
N LYS A 51 -2.97 103.71 -8.25
CA LYS A 51 -1.92 102.80 -8.76
C LYS A 51 -1.58 101.68 -7.78
N LEU A 52 -1.56 101.96 -6.48
CA LEU A 52 -1.33 100.95 -5.46
C LEU A 52 -2.49 99.94 -5.41
N ALA A 53 -3.74 100.41 -5.50
CA ALA A 53 -4.91 99.54 -5.55
C ALA A 53 -4.91 98.66 -6.81
N ASP A 54 -4.61 99.23 -7.98
CA ASP A 54 -4.50 98.48 -9.25
C ASP A 54 -3.41 97.41 -9.17
N ASN A 55 -2.24 97.76 -8.63
CA ASN A 55 -1.14 96.82 -8.43
C ASN A 55 -1.51 95.71 -7.45
N ALA A 56 -2.13 96.05 -6.32
CA ALA A 56 -2.58 95.07 -5.32
C ALA A 56 -3.65 94.14 -5.89
N GLU A 57 -4.59 94.64 -6.67
CA GLU A 57 -5.60 93.82 -7.32
C GLU A 57 -4.98 92.87 -8.36
N ALA A 58 -3.99 93.35 -9.13
CA ALA A 58 -3.23 92.52 -10.05
C ALA A 58 -2.43 91.41 -9.32
N GLU A 59 -1.79 91.75 -8.19
CA GLU A 59 -1.07 90.78 -7.36
C GLU A 59 -2.01 89.74 -6.73
N ILE A 60 -3.18 90.16 -6.23
CA ILE A 60 -4.19 89.24 -5.68
C ILE A 60 -4.70 88.29 -6.76
N LYS A 61 -5.03 88.79 -7.95
CA LYS A 61 -5.46 87.94 -9.08
C LYS A 61 -4.37 86.95 -9.48
N ALA A 62 -3.11 87.41 -9.54
CA ALA A 62 -1.97 86.54 -9.85
C ALA A 62 -1.74 85.48 -8.76
N ALA A 63 -1.90 85.83 -7.48
CA ALA A 63 -1.77 84.91 -6.35
C ALA A 63 -2.90 83.88 -6.33
N GLN A 64 -4.14 84.31 -6.59
CA GLN A 64 -5.30 83.42 -6.70
C GLN A 64 -5.12 82.41 -7.84
N ALA A 65 -4.73 82.87 -9.04
CA ALA A 65 -4.47 81.97 -10.17
C ALA A 65 -3.36 80.94 -9.86
N LYS A 66 -2.27 81.36 -9.20
CA LYS A 66 -1.21 80.44 -8.76
C LYS A 66 -1.70 79.44 -7.72
N ALA A 67 -2.52 79.88 -6.77
CA ALA A 67 -3.08 79.00 -5.74
C ALA A 67 -4.05 77.97 -6.35
N GLU A 68 -4.92 78.38 -7.27
CA GLU A 68 -5.81 77.49 -8.01
C GLU A 68 -5.03 76.44 -8.80
N GLN A 69 -3.97 76.86 -9.50
CA GLN A 69 -3.10 75.93 -10.22
C GLN A 69 -2.42 74.93 -9.28
N ALA A 70 -1.87 75.40 -8.15
CA ALA A 70 -1.22 74.53 -7.17
C ALA A 70 -2.20 73.52 -6.53
N ILE A 71 -3.45 73.95 -6.26
CA ILE A 71 -4.51 73.08 -5.75
C ILE A 71 -4.86 72.01 -6.80
N ALA A 72 -5.03 72.40 -8.06
CA ALA A 72 -5.32 71.45 -9.13
C ALA A 72 -4.19 70.41 -9.32
N GLU A 73 -2.93 70.85 -9.29
CA GLU A 73 -1.77 69.96 -9.35
C GLU A 73 -1.70 69.00 -8.15
N MET A 74 -2.03 69.50 -6.94
CA MET A 74 -2.04 68.68 -5.73
C MET A 74 -3.17 67.65 -5.75
N GLN A 75 -4.37 68.03 -6.19
CA GLN A 75 -5.50 67.11 -6.36
C GLN A 75 -5.15 65.99 -7.34
N LEU A 76 -4.54 66.33 -8.48
CA LEU A 76 -4.12 65.34 -9.47
C LEU A 76 -3.06 64.37 -8.93
N LYS A 77 -2.10 64.87 -8.13
CA LYS A 77 -1.11 64.02 -7.44
C LYS A 77 -1.75 63.09 -6.41
N ILE A 78 -2.75 63.58 -5.65
CA ILE A 78 -3.48 62.76 -4.68
C ILE A 78 -4.24 61.65 -5.39
N GLU A 79 -4.98 61.96 -6.46
CA GLU A 79 -5.71 60.95 -7.23
C GLU A 79 -4.78 59.87 -7.82
N GLN A 80 -3.62 60.28 -8.32
CA GLN A 80 -2.60 59.36 -8.82
C GLN A 80 -2.04 58.47 -7.70
N ALA A 81 -1.74 59.05 -6.53
CA ALA A 81 -1.25 58.32 -5.37
C ALA A 81 -2.30 57.33 -4.83
N GLU A 82 -3.57 57.71 -4.78
CA GLU A 82 -4.66 56.82 -4.38
C GLU A 82 -4.84 55.65 -5.34
N LYS A 83 -4.78 55.90 -6.66
CA LYS A 83 -4.82 54.85 -7.68
C LYS A 83 -3.63 53.89 -7.53
N ALA A 84 -2.42 54.42 -7.38
CA ALA A 84 -1.22 53.61 -7.17
C ALA A 84 -1.32 52.78 -5.88
N THR A 85 -1.83 53.36 -4.80
CA THR A 85 -2.03 52.66 -3.52
C THR A 85 -3.04 51.53 -3.63
N LYS A 86 -4.16 51.74 -4.35
CA LYS A 86 -5.14 50.68 -4.62
C LYS A 86 -4.54 49.52 -5.39
N VAL A 87 -3.75 49.80 -6.42
CA VAL A 87 -3.05 48.75 -7.21
C VAL A 87 -2.06 48.00 -6.31
N ALA A 88 -1.22 48.71 -5.56
CA ALA A 88 -0.24 48.08 -4.67
C ALA A 88 -0.89 47.23 -3.58
N LEU A 89 -2.04 47.64 -3.03
CA LEU A 89 -2.80 46.85 -2.08
C LEU A 89 -3.38 45.58 -2.71
N ALA A 90 -3.93 45.68 -3.92
CA ALA A 90 -4.44 44.52 -4.65
C ALA A 90 -3.32 43.51 -4.99
N GLU A 91 -2.16 43.99 -5.46
CA GLU A 91 -0.99 43.15 -5.71
C GLU A 91 -0.47 42.48 -4.43
N LYS A 92 -0.46 43.21 -3.30
CA LYS A 92 -0.09 42.66 -2.00
C LYS A 92 -1.05 41.56 -1.55
N GLU A 93 -2.37 41.77 -1.68
CA GLU A 93 -3.38 40.76 -1.33
C GLU A 93 -3.24 39.51 -2.19
N GLN A 94 -3.02 39.67 -3.50
CA GLN A 94 -2.76 38.54 -4.40
C GLN A 94 -1.48 37.80 -4.01
N ALA A 95 -0.38 38.52 -3.76
CA ALA A 95 0.89 37.91 -3.36
C ALA A 95 0.78 37.15 -2.03
N LEU A 96 0.00 37.65 -1.06
CA LEU A 96 -0.29 36.95 0.18
C LEU A 96 -1.09 35.66 -0.07
N ALA A 97 -2.14 35.72 -0.90
CA ALA A 97 -2.93 34.55 -1.25
C ALA A 97 -2.10 33.48 -1.97
N GLU A 98 -1.22 33.88 -2.90
CA GLU A 98 -0.30 32.96 -3.60
C GLU A 98 0.73 32.36 -2.64
N LYS A 99 1.27 33.15 -1.71
CA LYS A 99 2.19 32.67 -0.66
C LYS A 99 1.53 31.62 0.22
N ASP A 100 0.32 31.89 0.71
CA ASP A 100 -0.42 30.98 1.59
C ASP A 100 -0.77 29.67 0.86
N ALA A 101 -1.18 29.75 -0.41
CA ALA A 101 -1.43 28.57 -1.25
C ALA A 101 -0.15 27.75 -1.49
N ALA A 102 0.98 28.41 -1.74
CA ALA A 102 2.27 27.76 -1.91
C ALA A 102 2.74 27.07 -0.61
N GLU A 103 2.58 27.71 0.55
CA GLU A 103 2.92 27.12 1.85
C GLU A 103 2.07 25.89 2.15
N GLN A 104 0.75 25.95 1.92
CA GLN A 104 -0.14 24.79 2.09
C GLN A 104 0.23 23.64 1.16
N SER A 105 0.55 23.94 -0.10
CA SER A 105 1.00 22.93 -1.07
C SER A 105 2.34 22.30 -0.67
N MET A 106 3.29 23.10 -0.19
CA MET A 106 4.57 22.59 0.31
C MET A 106 4.39 21.69 1.53
N GLU A 107 3.53 22.07 2.47
CA GLU A 107 3.28 21.25 3.67
C GLU A 107 2.60 19.93 3.31
N ALA A 108 1.60 19.96 2.41
CA ALA A 108 0.97 18.76 1.89
C ALA A 108 1.98 17.83 1.19
N ASN A 109 2.85 18.38 0.33
CA ASN A 109 3.90 17.63 -0.36
C ASN A 109 4.91 17.05 0.62
N ARG A 110 5.30 17.79 1.67
CA ARG A 110 6.20 17.29 2.73
C ARG A 110 5.59 16.11 3.47
N SER A 111 4.31 16.21 3.86
CA SER A 111 3.60 15.12 4.53
C SER A 111 3.51 13.88 3.64
N GLN A 112 3.10 14.06 2.37
CA GLN A 112 3.03 12.95 1.40
C GLN A 112 4.39 12.30 1.19
N THR A 113 5.44 13.10 0.96
CA THR A 113 6.81 12.60 0.78
C THR A 113 7.29 11.84 2.02
N ALA A 114 6.98 12.33 3.22
CA ALA A 114 7.35 11.66 4.47
C ALA A 114 6.69 10.28 4.60
N ASP A 115 5.41 10.16 4.23
CA ASP A 115 4.68 8.88 4.29
C ASP A 115 5.12 7.91 3.19
N GLU A 116 5.38 8.40 1.98
CA GLU A 116 5.99 7.61 0.91
C GLU A 116 7.36 7.08 1.32
N LEU A 117 8.19 7.92 1.97
CA LEU A 117 9.50 7.53 2.44
C LEU A 117 9.42 6.50 3.58
N LYS A 118 8.44 6.61 4.49
CA LYS A 118 8.18 5.56 5.49
C LYS A 118 7.80 4.24 4.81
N LYS A 119 6.89 4.28 3.83
CA LYS A 119 6.45 3.09 3.09
C LYS A 119 7.61 2.45 2.32
N ALA A 120 8.44 3.24 1.64
CA ALA A 120 9.63 2.76 0.94
C ALA A 120 10.64 2.12 1.91
N LYS A 121 10.87 2.73 3.09
CA LYS A 121 11.71 2.14 4.13
C LYS A 121 11.16 0.82 4.66
N ALA A 122 9.85 0.72 4.87
CA ALA A 122 9.20 -0.53 5.30
C ALA A 122 9.37 -1.63 4.25
N GLN A 123 9.08 -1.32 2.98
CA GLN A 123 9.29 -2.25 1.86
C GLN A 123 10.75 -2.69 1.75
N LEU A 124 11.71 -1.78 1.92
CA LEU A 124 13.13 -2.12 1.89
C LEU A 124 13.50 -3.07 3.05
N ALA A 125 12.99 -2.82 4.25
CA ALA A 125 13.23 -3.69 5.41
C ALA A 125 12.66 -5.10 5.20
N ASP A 126 11.46 -5.20 4.62
CA ASP A 126 10.84 -6.48 4.31
C ASP A 126 11.60 -7.22 3.20
N LYS A 127 12.01 -6.52 2.14
CA LYS A 127 12.87 -7.09 1.09
C LYS A 127 14.22 -7.56 1.63
N GLN A 128 14.82 -6.84 2.57
CA GLN A 128 16.05 -7.30 3.24
C GLN A 128 15.82 -8.56 4.08
N LYS A 129 14.67 -8.68 4.77
CA LYS A 129 14.32 -9.91 5.49
C LYS A 129 14.09 -11.07 4.53
N GLU A 130 13.36 -10.85 3.43
CA GLU A 130 13.15 -11.83 2.37
C GLU A 130 14.49 -12.29 1.79
N ILE A 131 15.40 -11.37 1.44
CA ILE A 131 16.73 -11.72 0.94
C ILE A 131 17.49 -12.55 1.97
N LYS A 132 17.49 -12.17 3.26
CA LYS A 132 18.15 -12.96 4.31
C LYS A 132 17.55 -14.37 4.43
N GLN A 133 16.24 -14.51 4.31
CA GLN A 133 15.56 -15.81 4.31
C GLN A 133 15.92 -16.62 3.06
N ILE A 134 15.88 -16.01 1.88
CA ILE A 134 16.32 -16.62 0.62
C ILE A 134 17.77 -17.06 0.73
N THR A 135 18.68 -16.21 1.24
CA THR A 135 20.07 -16.56 1.49
C THR A 135 20.18 -17.69 2.50
N LYS A 136 19.36 -17.74 3.55
CA LYS A 136 19.36 -18.86 4.53
C LYS A 136 18.87 -20.17 3.90
N VAL A 137 17.89 -20.12 3.00
CA VAL A 137 17.32 -21.29 2.30
C VAL A 137 18.26 -21.77 1.19
N LEU A 138 18.84 -20.83 0.42
CA LEU A 138 19.82 -21.12 -0.63
C LEU A 138 21.20 -21.47 -0.06
N ALA A 139 21.54 -20.97 1.13
CA ALA A 139 22.64 -21.49 1.93
C ALA A 139 22.22 -22.81 2.57
N ASP A 140 21.94 -23.81 1.73
CA ASP A 140 22.50 -25.13 2.02
C ASP A 140 24.02 -24.91 2.12
N THR A 141 24.50 -24.65 3.34
CA THR A 141 25.94 -24.55 3.61
C THR A 141 26.62 -25.78 3.01
N PRO A 142 27.89 -25.70 2.58
CA PRO A 142 28.64 -26.88 2.13
C PRO A 142 28.48 -28.06 3.11
N GLU A 143 28.35 -27.75 4.40
CA GLU A 143 28.04 -28.69 5.46
C GLU A 143 26.66 -29.38 5.35
N ASN A 144 25.58 -28.64 5.03
CA ASN A 144 24.24 -29.20 4.80
C ASN A 144 24.18 -30.03 3.51
N VAL A 145 24.84 -29.60 2.43
CA VAL A 145 24.98 -30.40 1.20
C VAL A 145 25.73 -31.69 1.50
N VAL A 146 26.83 -31.63 2.26
CA VAL A 146 27.59 -32.82 2.67
C VAL A 146 26.76 -33.73 3.58
N LYS A 147 25.95 -33.19 4.51
CA LYS A 147 25.03 -33.97 5.34
C LYS A 147 23.98 -34.69 4.48
N LYS A 148 23.34 -33.99 3.54
CA LYS A 148 22.38 -34.59 2.59
C LYS A 148 23.05 -35.68 1.73
N MET A 149 24.25 -35.43 1.21
CA MET A 149 25.03 -36.42 0.45
C MET A 149 25.40 -37.65 1.28
N LYS A 150 25.76 -37.48 2.56
CA LYS A 150 26.02 -38.60 3.47
C LYS A 150 24.75 -39.41 3.75
N ALA A 151 23.61 -38.74 3.97
CA ALA A 151 22.32 -39.40 4.16
C ALA A 151 21.92 -40.21 2.93
N LEU A 152 21.96 -39.62 1.73
CA LEU A 152 21.69 -40.31 0.46
C LEU A 152 22.63 -41.49 0.23
N LYS A 153 23.92 -41.35 0.55
CA LYS A 153 24.89 -42.45 0.44
C LYS A 153 24.58 -43.58 1.41
N LYS A 154 24.15 -43.27 2.63
CA LYS A 154 23.73 -44.27 3.62
C LYS A 154 22.47 -45.00 3.15
N GLU A 155 21.46 -44.27 2.72
CA GLU A 155 20.20 -44.81 2.21
C GLU A 155 20.45 -45.77 1.03
N LYS A 156 21.28 -45.37 0.06
CA LYS A 156 21.67 -46.24 -1.07
C LYS A 156 22.39 -47.52 -0.64
N MET A 157 23.24 -47.44 0.39
CA MET A 157 23.91 -48.63 0.94
C MET A 157 22.93 -49.55 1.66
N ASP A 158 21.98 -48.99 2.41
CA ASP A 158 20.97 -49.76 3.13
C ASP A 158 19.98 -50.41 2.16
N GLU A 159 19.57 -49.71 1.10
CA GLU A 159 18.76 -50.25 0.00
C GLU A 159 19.48 -51.40 -0.72
N SER A 160 20.77 -51.22 -1.04
CA SER A 160 21.57 -52.28 -1.67
C SER A 160 21.69 -53.53 -0.79
N LYS A 161 21.86 -53.37 0.52
CA LYS A 161 21.88 -54.48 1.48
C LYS A 161 20.51 -55.17 1.55
N ALA A 162 19.43 -54.40 1.62
CA ALA A 162 18.07 -54.93 1.65
C ALA A 162 17.76 -55.73 0.37
N LYS A 163 18.15 -55.22 -0.80
CA LYS A 163 18.02 -55.92 -2.06
C LYS A 163 18.78 -57.24 -2.07
N LYS A 164 20.04 -57.24 -1.61
CA LYS A 164 20.83 -58.47 -1.52
C LYS A 164 20.22 -59.50 -0.55
N ALA A 165 19.75 -59.04 0.61
CA ALA A 165 19.07 -59.91 1.58
C ALA A 165 17.78 -60.51 1.00
N ALA A 166 17.00 -59.72 0.26
CA ALA A 166 15.79 -60.21 -0.42
C ALA A 166 16.12 -61.23 -1.53
N GLU A 167 17.19 -61.01 -2.30
CA GLU A 167 17.66 -61.96 -3.32
C GLU A 167 18.13 -63.29 -2.68
N ASP A 168 18.87 -63.22 -1.58
CA ASP A 168 19.35 -64.42 -0.87
C ASP A 168 18.18 -65.20 -0.25
N LEU A 169 17.20 -64.51 0.34
CA LEU A 169 15.98 -65.13 0.86
C LEU A 169 15.16 -65.78 -0.27
N THR A 170 15.05 -65.13 -1.42
CA THR A 170 14.37 -65.70 -2.60
C THR A 170 15.07 -66.97 -3.10
N LYS A 171 16.40 -66.99 -3.14
CA LYS A 171 17.17 -68.19 -3.51
C LYS A 171 16.96 -69.32 -2.50
N LYS A 172 16.94 -69.00 -1.21
CA LYS A 172 16.68 -69.99 -0.14
C LYS A 172 15.28 -70.58 -0.28
N LEU A 173 14.25 -69.74 -0.43
CA LEU A 173 12.88 -70.19 -0.65
C LEU A 173 12.73 -71.07 -1.89
N ARG A 174 13.44 -70.78 -2.99
CA ARG A 174 13.43 -71.65 -4.18
C ARG A 174 14.03 -73.03 -3.89
N LYS A 175 15.13 -73.09 -3.15
CA LYS A 175 15.74 -74.38 -2.74
C LYS A 175 14.82 -75.16 -1.81
N GLU A 176 14.27 -74.50 -0.79
CA GLU A 176 13.33 -75.13 0.15
C GLU A 176 12.07 -75.63 -0.57
N LYS A 177 11.51 -74.83 -1.49
CA LYS A 177 10.38 -75.23 -2.33
C LYS A 177 10.72 -76.48 -3.14
N GLN A 178 11.89 -76.51 -3.78
CA GLN A 178 12.33 -77.67 -4.55
C GLN A 178 12.46 -78.91 -3.66
N THR A 179 13.07 -78.79 -2.47
CA THR A 179 13.18 -79.90 -1.51
C THR A 179 11.81 -80.40 -1.08
N VAL A 180 10.88 -79.51 -0.73
CA VAL A 180 9.51 -79.88 -0.33
C VAL A 180 8.78 -80.56 -1.48
N GLU A 181 8.89 -80.06 -2.71
CA GLU A 181 8.29 -80.68 -3.89
C GLU A 181 8.83 -82.11 -4.11
N THR A 182 10.14 -82.32 -3.96
CA THR A 182 10.75 -83.66 -4.04
C THR A 182 10.24 -84.57 -2.93
N THR A 183 10.24 -84.12 -1.67
CA THR A 183 9.74 -84.94 -0.54
C THR A 183 8.26 -85.28 -0.70
N VAL A 184 7.44 -84.35 -1.19
CA VAL A 184 6.02 -84.62 -1.47
C VAL A 184 5.87 -85.64 -2.61
N ALA A 185 6.75 -85.62 -3.61
CA ALA A 185 6.75 -86.63 -4.68
C ALA A 185 7.15 -88.02 -4.15
N GLU A 186 8.18 -88.10 -3.30
CA GLU A 186 8.60 -89.35 -2.65
C GLU A 186 7.50 -89.92 -1.75
N GLN A 187 6.87 -89.08 -0.92
CA GLN A 187 5.75 -89.49 -0.06
C GLN A 187 4.54 -89.99 -0.87
N LYS A 188 4.29 -89.41 -2.06
CA LYS A 188 3.25 -89.90 -2.97
C LYS A 188 3.56 -91.31 -3.47
N GLU A 189 4.82 -91.59 -3.82
CA GLU A 189 5.23 -92.93 -4.26
C GLU A 189 5.09 -93.95 -3.12
N ILE A 190 5.47 -93.57 -1.89
CA ILE A 190 5.30 -94.42 -0.70
C ILE A 190 3.82 -94.72 -0.44
N LEU A 191 2.95 -93.72 -0.55
CA LEU A 191 1.50 -93.91 -0.39
C LEU A 191 0.91 -94.85 -1.45
N ALA A 192 1.37 -94.77 -2.71
CA ALA A 192 0.94 -95.69 -3.75
C ALA A 192 1.33 -97.15 -3.43
N LYS A 193 2.57 -97.38 -2.97
CA LYS A 193 3.02 -98.70 -2.51
C LYS A 193 2.26 -99.18 -1.27
N ALA A 194 1.84 -98.27 -0.39
CA ALA A 194 1.03 -98.62 0.77
C ALA A 194 -0.36 -99.14 0.36
N VAL A 195 -0.96 -98.58 -0.70
CA VAL A 195 -2.23 -99.08 -1.26
C VAL A 195 -2.04 -100.48 -1.87
N GLU A 196 -0.98 -100.71 -2.64
CA GLU A 196 -0.65 -102.06 -3.16
C GLU A 196 -0.47 -103.08 -2.02
N LEU A 197 0.25 -102.69 -0.95
CA LEU A 197 0.43 -103.55 0.23
C LEU A 197 -0.88 -103.85 0.97
N ILE A 198 -1.83 -102.92 0.97
CA ILE A 198 -3.17 -103.15 1.55
C ILE A 198 -3.93 -104.22 0.75
N GLU A 199 -3.80 -104.23 -0.59
CA GLU A 199 -4.42 -105.27 -1.43
C GLU A 199 -3.80 -106.64 -1.14
N ASP A 200 -2.47 -106.72 -1.02
CA ASP A 200 -1.77 -107.93 -0.60
C ASP A 200 -2.21 -108.38 0.80
N TYR A 201 -2.34 -107.45 1.74
CA TYR A 201 -2.79 -107.72 3.10
C TYR A 201 -4.24 -108.24 3.15
N ARG A 202 -5.15 -107.64 2.36
CA ARG A 202 -6.53 -108.14 2.20
C ARG A 202 -6.55 -109.56 1.64
N THR A 203 -5.71 -109.85 0.64
CA THR A 203 -5.58 -111.18 0.02
C THR A 203 -5.05 -112.21 1.02
N LEU A 204 -3.99 -111.86 1.76
CA LEU A 204 -3.43 -112.72 2.80
C LEU A 204 -4.42 -112.97 3.92
N ASN A 205 -5.15 -111.94 4.36
CA ASN A 205 -6.15 -112.09 5.40
C ASN A 205 -7.30 -113.00 4.95
N LYS A 206 -7.73 -112.90 3.69
CA LYS A 206 -8.71 -113.83 3.12
C LYS A 206 -8.17 -115.27 3.12
N HIS A 207 -6.94 -115.48 2.67
CA HIS A 207 -6.32 -116.80 2.67
C HIS A 207 -6.16 -117.37 4.09
N ALA A 208 -5.78 -116.53 5.06
CA ALA A 208 -5.68 -116.93 6.47
C ALA A 208 -7.04 -117.32 7.05
N ASN A 209 -8.11 -116.61 6.69
CA ASN A 209 -9.48 -116.98 7.08
C ASN A 209 -9.93 -118.28 6.41
N GLU A 210 -9.62 -118.50 5.13
CA GLU A 210 -9.90 -119.77 4.44
C GLU A 210 -9.16 -120.96 5.09
N GLN A 211 -7.89 -120.77 5.48
CA GLN A 211 -7.12 -121.76 6.24
C GLN A 211 -7.67 -121.98 7.65
N PHE A 212 -8.10 -120.91 8.32
CA PHE A 212 -8.76 -120.99 9.63
C PHE A 212 -10.04 -121.82 9.54
N ASP A 213 -10.88 -121.60 8.51
CA ASP A 213 -12.11 -122.35 8.28
C ASP A 213 -11.81 -123.84 8.01
N GLN A 214 -10.80 -124.14 7.17
CA GLN A 214 -10.34 -125.52 6.93
C GLN A 214 -9.83 -126.21 8.20
N LEU A 215 -9.05 -125.52 9.04
CA LEU A 215 -8.55 -126.06 10.30
C LEU A 215 -9.67 -126.22 11.34
N ALA A 216 -10.65 -125.32 11.35
CA ALA A 216 -11.79 -125.40 12.25
C ALA A 216 -12.68 -126.62 11.98
N GLU A 217 -12.70 -127.14 10.74
CA GLU A 217 -13.40 -128.40 10.40
C GLU A 217 -12.68 -129.66 10.89
N LEU A 218 -11.36 -129.59 11.10
CA LEU A 218 -10.49 -130.74 11.42
C LEU A 218 -10.13 -130.88 12.91
N VAL A 219 -10.48 -129.90 13.75
CA VAL A 219 -10.09 -129.85 15.17
C VAL A 219 -11.31 -130.06 16.06
N GLU A 220 -11.23 -131.01 17.02
CA GLU A 220 -12.32 -131.40 17.93
C GLU A 220 -12.76 -130.28 18.90
N ASP A 221 -11.91 -129.28 19.15
CA ASP A 221 -12.13 -128.22 20.14
C ASP A 221 -11.86 -126.84 19.55
N LYS A 222 -12.89 -126.28 18.89
CA LYS A 222 -12.83 -125.03 18.11
C LYS A 222 -12.43 -123.79 18.93
N GLU A 223 -12.56 -123.84 20.25
CA GLU A 223 -12.24 -122.69 21.12
C GLU A 223 -10.73 -122.47 21.33
N LYS A 224 -9.88 -123.46 20.99
CA LYS A 224 -8.42 -123.33 21.05
C LYS A 224 -7.79 -122.71 19.80
N LEU A 225 -8.58 -122.51 18.72
CA LEU A 225 -8.10 -121.88 17.50
C LEU A 225 -8.09 -120.35 17.68
N ALA A 226 -6.92 -119.73 17.55
CA ALA A 226 -6.80 -118.28 17.56
C ALA A 226 -7.46 -117.69 16.31
N LYS A 227 -8.46 -116.83 16.49
CA LYS A 227 -9.15 -116.15 15.38
C LYS A 227 -8.19 -115.25 14.62
N VAL A 228 -8.34 -115.21 13.30
CA VAL A 228 -7.62 -114.26 12.45
C VAL A 228 -8.07 -112.83 12.80
N PRO A 229 -7.15 -111.89 13.06
CA PRO A 229 -7.50 -110.49 13.35
C PRO A 229 -8.32 -109.85 12.23
N ALA A 230 -9.33 -109.06 12.59
CA ALA A 230 -10.11 -108.29 11.62
C ALA A 230 -9.26 -107.15 11.01
N ILE A 231 -9.48 -106.86 9.73
CA ILE A 231 -8.88 -105.70 9.07
C ILE A 231 -9.47 -104.43 9.70
N ASN A 232 -8.63 -103.43 9.97
CA ASN A 232 -9.08 -102.12 10.41
C ASN A 232 -9.45 -101.27 9.19
N ASP A 233 -10.72 -101.32 8.81
CA ASP A 233 -11.23 -100.67 7.60
C ASP A 233 -11.12 -99.14 7.65
N GLU A 234 -11.14 -98.51 8.82
CA GLU A 234 -10.98 -97.05 8.95
C GLU A 234 -9.58 -96.58 8.51
N ILE A 235 -8.54 -97.32 8.89
CA ILE A 235 -7.15 -97.00 8.50
C ILE A 235 -6.96 -97.25 7.01
N VAL A 236 -7.53 -98.33 6.50
CA VAL A 236 -7.44 -98.71 5.09
C VAL A 236 -8.12 -97.67 4.20
N GLU A 237 -9.35 -97.27 4.51
CA GLU A 237 -10.05 -96.22 3.77
C GLU A 237 -9.29 -94.88 3.81
N LEU A 238 -8.64 -94.55 4.93
CA LEU A 238 -7.88 -93.31 5.06
C LEU A 238 -6.64 -93.30 4.16
N ILE A 239 -5.96 -94.45 4.00
CA ILE A 239 -4.80 -94.59 3.11
C ILE A 239 -5.25 -94.56 1.64
N GLU A 240 -6.34 -95.24 1.29
CA GLU A 240 -6.92 -95.24 -0.06
C GLU A 240 -7.39 -93.82 -0.46
N LYS A 241 -8.14 -93.13 0.42
CA LYS A 241 -8.59 -91.74 0.20
C LYS A 241 -7.41 -90.76 0.07
N SER A 242 -6.32 -90.97 0.83
CA SER A 242 -5.11 -90.13 0.77
C SER A 242 -4.36 -90.22 -0.58
N VAL A 243 -4.60 -91.29 -1.34
CA VAL A 243 -4.14 -91.45 -2.72
C VAL A 243 -5.16 -90.88 -3.72
N ASP A 244 -6.46 -91.06 -3.48
CA ASP A 244 -7.53 -90.64 -4.40
C ASP A 244 -7.87 -89.14 -4.38
N GLU A 245 -7.65 -88.40 -3.27
CA GLU A 245 -7.75 -86.93 -3.25
C GLU A 245 -6.81 -86.22 -4.26
N LYS A 246 -5.94 -86.98 -4.94
CA LYS A 246 -5.03 -86.52 -5.99
C LYS A 246 -5.46 -86.81 -7.43
N LYS A 247 -6.57 -87.52 -7.68
CA LYS A 247 -7.14 -87.56 -9.05
C LYS A 247 -7.91 -86.28 -9.39
N ASP A 248 -8.50 -85.61 -8.40
CA ASP A 248 -9.40 -84.45 -8.61
C ASP A 248 -8.73 -83.06 -8.53
N LYS A 249 -7.42 -82.97 -8.30
CA LYS A 249 -6.69 -81.68 -8.20
C LYS A 249 -5.53 -81.54 -9.18
N LYS A 250 -5.64 -82.15 -10.36
CA LYS A 250 -4.69 -81.95 -11.47
C LYS A 250 -5.27 -81.01 -12.52
#